data_AF-A0A1U7R7E7-F1
#
_entry.id   AF-A0A1U7R7E7-F1
#
_cell.length_a   1.000
_cell.length_b   1.000
_cell.length_c   1.000
_cell.angle_alpha   90.00
_cell.angle_beta   90.00
_cell.angle_gamma   90.00
#
_symmetry.space_group_name_H-M   'P 1'
#
loop_
_entity.id
_entity.type
_entity.pdbx_description
1 polymer ?
#
loop_
_entity_poly.entity_id
_entity_poly.type
_entity_poly.pdbx_seq_one_letter_code
_entity_poly.pdbx_strand_id
1 'polypeptide(L)'
;MDKMPPGLMEVLQPFLGPSWVVYGTNYRKAIFIFISNTGGEQINQVALEAWRSHREREEISLQELEPAVSQAVFDNPHHGFWRSGILEEHLLDAVVPFLPLQRHHVRHCVLNELVQLGLEPREEVIQAVLDSTTYFPEDEQLFSSNGCKTVASRITFFL
;
A
#
# COMPACT_ATOMS: atom_id res chain seq x y z
N MET A 1 -0.01 -5.26 9.63
CA MET A 1 -1.21 -5.18 10.48
C MET A 1 -2.18 -6.33 10.25
N ASP A 2 -2.34 -6.80 9.00
CA ASP A 2 -3.33 -7.82 8.60
C ASP A 2 -3.25 -9.18 9.33
N LYS A 3 -2.07 -9.56 9.84
CA LYS A 3 -1.82 -10.86 10.50
C LYS A 3 -1.49 -10.71 11.99
N MET A 4 -1.75 -9.53 12.54
CA MET A 4 -1.46 -9.27 13.95
C MET A 4 -2.46 -10.02 14.83
N PRO A 5 -2.02 -10.73 15.89
CA PRO A 5 -2.94 -11.35 16.83
C PRO A 5 -3.85 -10.29 17.48
N PRO A 6 -5.15 -10.60 17.69
CA PRO A 6 -6.06 -9.73 18.44
C PRO A 6 -5.49 -9.38 19.82
N GLY A 7 -5.75 -8.16 20.29
CA GLY A 7 -5.30 -7.65 21.58
C GLY A 7 -3.87 -7.10 21.62
N LEU A 8 -3.01 -7.39 20.62
CA LEU A 8 -1.65 -6.82 20.62
C LEU A 8 -1.64 -5.30 20.44
N MET A 9 -2.61 -4.77 19.69
CA MET A 9 -2.74 -3.31 19.51
C MET A 9 -3.21 -2.58 20.77
N GLU A 10 -3.98 -3.23 21.63
CA GLU A 10 -4.40 -2.66 22.93
C GLU A 10 -3.18 -2.39 23.83
N VAL A 11 -2.14 -3.22 23.72
CA VAL A 11 -0.86 -3.00 24.42
C VAL A 11 -0.16 -1.73 23.93
N LEU A 12 -0.33 -1.38 22.66
CA LEU A 12 0.29 -0.19 22.07
C LEU A 12 -0.50 1.09 22.33
N GLN A 13 -1.80 1.00 22.56
CA GLN A 13 -2.70 2.14 22.75
C GLN A 13 -2.18 3.19 23.76
N PRO A 14 -1.63 2.85 24.95
CA PRO A 14 -1.14 3.85 25.90
C PRO A 14 0.04 4.67 25.38
N PHE A 15 0.81 4.14 24.43
CA PHE A 15 1.97 4.82 23.83
C PHE A 15 1.59 5.72 22.66
N LEU A 16 0.40 5.51 22.08
CA LEU A 16 -0.18 6.32 20.99
C LEU A 16 -1.10 7.42 21.52
N GLY A 17 -1.71 7.18 22.68
CA GLY A 17 -2.67 8.07 23.32
C GLY A 17 -2.09 9.38 23.88
N PRO A 18 -2.94 10.22 24.49
CA PRO A 18 -2.53 11.50 25.08
C PRO A 18 -1.61 11.34 26.31
N SER A 19 -1.45 10.12 26.81
CA SER A 19 -0.56 9.82 27.94
C SER A 19 0.88 9.68 27.46
N TRP A 20 1.58 10.81 27.38
CA TRP A 20 2.94 10.83 26.84
C TRP A 20 4.01 10.24 27.75
N VAL A 21 3.69 9.91 29.00
CA VAL A 21 4.62 9.26 29.93
C VAL A 21 4.05 7.90 30.33
N VAL A 22 4.69 6.84 29.86
CA VAL A 22 4.34 5.46 30.17
C VAL A 22 5.55 4.80 30.82
N TYR A 23 5.36 4.20 32.01
CA TYR A 23 6.44 3.63 32.83
C TYR A 23 7.66 4.56 33.02
N GLY A 24 7.41 5.87 33.20
CA GLY A 24 8.47 6.87 33.42
C GLY A 24 9.22 7.32 32.15
N THR A 25 8.86 6.83 30.97
CA THR A 25 9.48 7.20 29.69
C THR A 25 8.56 8.09 28.86
N ASN A 26 9.10 9.14 28.24
CA ASN A 26 8.34 10.07 27.40
C ASN A 26 8.32 9.63 25.93
N TYR A 27 7.14 9.38 25.36
CA TYR A 27 6.98 8.85 23.99
C TYR A 27 6.64 9.90 22.92
N ARG A 28 6.56 11.20 23.25
CA ARG A 28 6.20 12.26 22.26
C ARG A 28 7.14 12.41 21.07
N LYS A 29 8.34 11.83 21.16
CA LYS A 29 9.34 11.86 20.09
C LYS A 29 9.42 10.53 19.32
N ALA A 30 8.63 9.53 19.72
CA ALA A 30 8.54 8.27 19.00
C ALA A 30 7.63 8.46 17.78
N ILE A 31 7.94 7.74 16.69
CA ILE A 31 7.13 7.69 15.48
C ILE A 31 6.68 6.24 15.31
N PHE A 32 5.38 6.03 15.15
CA PHE A 32 4.78 4.73 14.89
C PHE A 32 4.27 4.70 13.46
N ILE A 33 4.76 3.73 12.67
CA ILE A 33 4.33 3.53 11.28
C ILE A 33 3.70 2.15 11.18
N PHE A 34 2.41 2.12 10.86
CA PHE A 34 1.66 0.88 10.66
C PHE A 34 1.48 0.62 9.17
N ILE A 35 1.89 -0.57 8.71
CA ILE A 35 1.76 -0.98 7.31
C ILE A 35 0.72 -2.10 7.21
N SER A 36 -0.24 -1.93 6.32
CA SER A 36 -1.40 -2.81 6.13
C SER A 36 -1.76 -2.91 4.65
N ASN A 37 -2.27 -4.06 4.21
CA ASN A 37 -2.90 -4.19 2.88
C ASN A 37 -4.43 -4.07 2.97
N THR A 38 -4.99 -3.98 4.18
CA THR A 38 -6.43 -3.75 4.38
C THR A 38 -6.86 -2.45 3.72
N GLY A 39 -8.02 -2.45 3.05
CA GLY A 39 -8.47 -1.35 2.20
C GLY A 39 -7.92 -1.38 0.77
N GLY A 40 -7.02 -2.31 0.43
CA GLY A 40 -6.41 -2.38 -0.90
C GLY A 40 -7.42 -2.61 -2.02
N GLU A 41 -8.45 -3.42 -1.80
CA GLU A 41 -9.51 -3.65 -2.78
C GLU A 41 -10.32 -2.37 -3.04
N GLN A 42 -10.68 -1.64 -1.98
CA GLN A 42 -11.42 -0.39 -2.05
C GLN A 42 -10.60 0.70 -2.75
N ILE A 43 -9.31 0.82 -2.44
CA ILE A 43 -8.39 1.74 -3.11
C ILE A 43 -8.30 1.41 -4.61
N ASN A 44 -8.17 0.12 -4.95
CA ASN A 44 -8.12 -0.33 -6.34
C ASN A 44 -9.40 0.01 -7.10
N GLN A 45 -10.55 -0.13 -6.45
CA GLN A 45 -11.85 0.19 -7.06
C GLN A 45 -11.96 1.70 -7.35
N VAL A 46 -11.59 2.57 -6.40
CA VAL A 46 -11.57 4.03 -6.62
C VAL A 46 -10.62 4.39 -7.79
N ALA A 47 -9.44 3.78 -7.84
CA ALA A 47 -8.48 4.04 -8.91
C ALA A 47 -9.00 3.57 -10.28
N LEU A 48 -9.71 2.44 -10.33
CA LEU A 48 -10.31 1.92 -11.55
C LEU A 48 -11.48 2.79 -12.02
N GLU A 49 -12.32 3.25 -11.10
CA GLU A 49 -13.43 4.16 -11.39
C GLU A 49 -12.93 5.50 -11.93
N ALA A 50 -11.91 6.09 -11.30
CA ALA A 50 -11.28 7.31 -11.79
C ALA A 50 -10.79 7.15 -13.24
N TRP A 51 -10.09 6.04 -13.53
CA TRP A 51 -9.63 5.74 -14.89
C TRP A 51 -10.78 5.56 -15.88
N ARG A 52 -11.84 4.83 -15.52
CA ARG A 52 -13.05 4.66 -16.37
C ARG A 52 -13.76 5.99 -16.63
N SER A 53 -13.71 6.90 -15.66
CA SER A 53 -14.22 8.26 -15.79
C SER A 53 -13.24 9.22 -16.48
N HIS A 54 -12.14 8.72 -17.05
CA HIS A 54 -11.14 9.52 -17.77
C HIS A 54 -10.49 10.61 -16.90
N ARG A 55 -10.41 10.37 -15.59
CA ARG A 55 -9.65 11.21 -14.65
C ARG A 55 -8.22 10.71 -14.56
N GLU A 56 -7.28 11.64 -14.46
CA GLU A 56 -5.89 11.31 -14.20
C GLU A 56 -5.74 10.72 -12.80
N ARG A 57 -4.71 9.87 -12.62
CA ARG A 57 -4.41 9.24 -11.33
C ARG A 57 -4.15 10.29 -10.25
N GLU A 58 -3.49 11.39 -10.61
CA GLU A 58 -3.10 12.48 -9.74
C GLU A 58 -4.29 13.33 -9.28
N GLU A 59 -5.46 13.18 -9.91
CA GLU A 59 -6.70 13.82 -9.50
C GLU A 59 -7.44 13.06 -8.38
N ILE A 60 -6.99 11.85 -8.01
CA ILE A 60 -7.58 11.08 -6.92
C ILE A 60 -7.17 11.74 -5.60
N SER A 61 -8.16 12.28 -4.89
CA SER A 61 -7.93 12.96 -3.61
C SER A 61 -7.96 12.00 -2.42
N LEU A 62 -7.28 12.39 -1.33
CA LEU A 62 -7.31 11.63 -0.08
C LEU A 62 -8.73 11.50 0.50
N GLN A 63 -9.57 12.52 0.28
CA GLN A 63 -10.96 12.56 0.74
C GLN A 63 -11.82 11.45 0.09
N GLU A 64 -11.46 11.00 -1.11
CA GLU A 64 -12.13 9.88 -1.79
C GLU A 64 -11.69 8.52 -1.21
N LEU A 65 -10.45 8.42 -0.72
CA LEU A 65 -9.84 7.17 -0.28
C LEU A 65 -10.04 6.90 1.21
N GLU A 66 -9.96 7.93 2.06
CA GLU A 66 -10.05 7.81 3.52
C GLU A 66 -11.29 7.06 3.98
N PRO A 67 -12.53 7.42 3.56
CA PRO A 67 -13.73 6.72 4.02
C PRO A 67 -13.71 5.23 3.64
N ALA A 68 -13.25 4.92 2.43
CA ALA A 68 -13.21 3.58 1.89
C ALA A 68 -12.19 2.69 2.64
N VAL A 69 -11.03 3.26 2.98
CA VAL A 69 -10.01 2.58 3.79
C VAL A 69 -10.49 2.40 5.22
N SER A 70 -11.01 3.45 5.86
CA SER A 70 -11.53 3.39 7.23
C SER A 70 -12.59 2.32 7.36
N GLN A 71 -13.57 2.28 6.45
CA GLN A 71 -14.61 1.25 6.44
C GLN A 71 -14.02 -0.16 6.30
N ALA A 72 -13.08 -0.37 5.38
CA ALA A 72 -12.44 -1.67 5.21
C ALA A 72 -11.68 -2.15 6.46
N VAL A 73 -11.12 -1.21 7.23
CA VAL A 73 -10.46 -1.51 8.51
C VAL A 73 -11.49 -1.88 9.58
N PHE A 74 -12.61 -1.16 9.66
CA PHE A 74 -13.69 -1.44 10.62
C PHE A 74 -14.40 -2.77 10.32
N ASP A 75 -14.64 -3.08 9.05
CA ASP A 75 -15.44 -4.26 8.66
C ASP A 75 -14.66 -5.58 8.80
N ASN A 76 -13.35 -5.54 9.05
CA ASN A 76 -12.51 -6.72 9.22
C ASN A 76 -12.26 -7.04 10.70
N PRO A 77 -12.95 -8.03 11.30
CA PRO A 77 -12.82 -8.38 12.72
C PRO A 77 -11.46 -9.02 13.07
N HIS A 78 -10.66 -9.38 12.07
CA HIS A 78 -9.31 -9.92 12.25
C HIS A 78 -8.23 -8.86 12.08
N HIS A 79 -8.58 -7.64 11.71
CA HIS A 79 -7.60 -6.56 11.57
C HIS A 79 -7.09 -6.13 12.96
N GLY A 80 -5.79 -5.82 13.06
CA GLY A 80 -5.18 -5.47 14.35
C GLY A 80 -5.82 -4.27 15.05
N PHE A 81 -6.41 -3.33 14.30
CA PHE A 81 -7.12 -2.18 14.89
C PHE A 81 -8.54 -2.50 15.39
N TRP A 82 -9.12 -3.63 14.99
CA TRP A 82 -10.48 -3.99 15.38
C TRP A 82 -10.59 -4.05 16.90
N ARG A 83 -11.50 -3.24 17.46
CA ARG A 83 -11.75 -3.09 18.91
C ARG A 83 -10.54 -2.69 19.76
N SER A 84 -9.47 -2.20 19.14
CA SER A 84 -8.27 -1.75 19.86
C SER A 84 -8.41 -0.38 20.50
N GLY A 85 -9.50 0.35 20.24
CA GLY A 85 -9.70 1.74 20.68
C GLY A 85 -8.94 2.79 19.87
N ILE A 86 -7.95 2.39 19.05
CA ILE A 86 -7.08 3.30 18.30
C ILE A 86 -7.83 4.12 17.25
N LEU A 87 -8.81 3.52 16.57
CA LEU A 87 -9.61 4.23 15.58
C LEU A 87 -10.70 5.08 16.26
N GLU A 88 -11.36 4.52 17.27
CA GLU A 88 -12.41 5.20 18.03
C GLU A 88 -11.88 6.44 18.76
N GLU A 89 -10.68 6.35 19.32
CA GLU A 89 -9.99 7.46 20.01
C GLU A 89 -9.19 8.36 19.05
N HIS A 90 -9.25 8.12 17.74
CA HIS A 90 -8.56 8.92 16.71
C HIS A 90 -7.04 9.04 16.96
N LEU A 91 -6.39 7.94 17.34
CA LEU A 91 -4.96 7.89 17.67
C LEU A 91 -4.05 7.75 16.43
N LEU A 92 -4.63 7.82 15.22
CA LEU A 92 -3.88 7.87 13.97
C LEU A 92 -3.81 9.31 13.48
N ASP A 93 -2.60 9.85 13.37
CA ASP A 93 -2.40 11.23 12.88
C ASP A 93 -2.70 11.37 11.39
N ALA A 94 -2.38 10.34 10.60
CA ALA A 94 -2.55 10.35 9.15
C ALA A 94 -2.76 8.94 8.58
N VAL A 95 -3.61 8.84 7.57
CA VAL A 95 -3.76 7.66 6.72
C VAL A 95 -3.10 7.96 5.37
N VAL A 96 -2.18 7.09 4.94
CA VAL A 96 -1.43 7.27 3.69
C VAL A 96 -1.75 6.12 2.74
N PRO A 97 -2.70 6.29 1.79
CA PRO A 97 -3.07 5.24 0.86
C PRO A 97 -2.02 5.08 -0.24
N PHE A 98 -1.76 3.83 -0.64
CA PHE A 98 -0.88 3.48 -1.74
C PHE A 98 -1.70 2.96 -2.91
N LEU A 99 -1.81 3.77 -3.96
CA LEU A 99 -2.58 3.43 -5.17
C LEU A 99 -1.87 2.33 -6.00
N PRO A 100 -2.62 1.46 -6.71
CA PRO A 100 -2.05 0.38 -7.51
C PRO A 100 -1.14 0.90 -8.63
N LEU A 101 -0.08 0.17 -8.96
CA LEU A 101 0.89 0.62 -9.96
C LEU A 101 0.43 0.29 -11.37
N GLN A 102 0.34 1.30 -12.23
CA GLN A 102 0.14 1.10 -13.66
C GLN A 102 1.39 0.57 -14.36
N ARG A 103 1.23 0.05 -15.58
CA ARG A 103 2.31 -0.50 -16.41
C ARG A 103 3.54 0.40 -16.55
N HIS A 104 3.36 1.71 -16.72
CA HIS A 104 4.49 2.64 -16.85
C HIS A 104 5.29 2.78 -15.53
N HIS A 105 4.63 2.67 -14.37
CA HIS A 105 5.33 2.62 -13.07
C HIS A 105 6.18 1.35 -12.95
N VAL A 106 5.64 0.20 -13.39
CA VAL A 106 6.40 -1.05 -13.42
C VAL A 106 7.63 -0.90 -14.33
N ARG A 107 7.50 -0.22 -15.47
CA ARG A 107 8.63 0.08 -16.37
C ARG A 107 9.73 0.84 -15.64
N HIS A 108 9.40 1.85 -14.84
CA HIS A 108 10.36 2.56 -14.02
C HIS A 108 11.04 1.66 -12.99
N CYS A 109 10.31 0.73 -12.37
CA CYS A 109 10.92 -0.27 -11.49
C CYS A 109 11.91 -1.18 -12.22
N VAL A 110 11.57 -1.65 -13.44
CA VAL A 110 12.49 -2.49 -14.24
C VAL A 110 13.76 -1.72 -14.58
N LEU A 111 13.62 -0.48 -15.04
CA LEU A 111 14.75 0.40 -15.34
C LEU A 111 15.66 0.59 -14.13
N ASN A 112 15.08 0.92 -12.97
CA ASN A 112 15.84 1.13 -11.75
C ASN A 112 16.56 -0.16 -11.29
N GLU A 113 15.90 -1.31 -11.38
CA GLU A 113 16.50 -2.59 -11.00
C GLU A 113 17.68 -2.98 -11.91
N LEU A 114 17.55 -2.79 -13.24
CA LEU A 114 18.65 -3.02 -14.18
C LEU A 114 19.87 -2.14 -13.87
N VAL A 115 19.64 -0.86 -13.58
CA VAL A 115 20.70 0.08 -13.18
C VAL A 115 21.35 -0.34 -11.86
N GLN A 116 20.58 -0.78 -10.87
CA GLN A 116 21.13 -1.28 -9.59
C GLN A 116 21.99 -2.53 -9.77
N LEU A 117 21.68 -3.36 -10.76
CA LEU A 117 22.47 -4.54 -11.13
C LEU A 117 23.69 -4.20 -12.02
N GLY A 118 23.87 -2.93 -12.41
CA GLY A 118 24.94 -2.52 -13.32
C GLY A 118 24.75 -3.02 -14.76
N LEU A 119 23.50 -3.29 -15.14
CA LEU A 119 23.14 -3.79 -16.47
C LEU A 119 22.60 -2.66 -17.34
N GLU A 120 22.99 -2.69 -18.62
CA GLU A 120 22.44 -1.76 -19.61
C GLU A 120 20.95 -2.05 -19.85
N PRO A 121 20.07 -1.03 -19.78
CA PRO A 121 18.64 -1.20 -20.02
C PRO A 121 18.34 -1.57 -21.48
N ARG A 122 18.18 -2.86 -21.75
CA ARG A 122 17.75 -3.37 -23.06
C ARG A 122 16.22 -3.34 -23.14
N GLU A 123 15.69 -2.66 -24.16
CA GLU A 123 14.25 -2.52 -24.38
C GLU A 123 13.53 -3.88 -24.46
N GLU A 124 14.18 -4.87 -25.08
CA GLU A 124 13.68 -6.24 -25.18
C GLU A 124 13.44 -6.89 -23.79
N VAL A 125 14.38 -6.73 -22.86
CA VAL A 125 14.28 -7.27 -21.51
C VAL A 125 13.20 -6.52 -20.72
N ILE A 126 13.16 -5.19 -20.87
CA ILE A 126 12.14 -4.36 -20.22
C ILE A 126 10.74 -4.80 -20.65
N GLN A 127 10.53 -4.93 -21.95
CA GLN A 127 9.25 -5.33 -22.51
C GLN A 127 8.88 -6.76 -22.10
N ALA A 128 9.82 -7.70 -22.12
CA ALA A 128 9.58 -9.07 -21.66
C ALA A 128 9.15 -9.14 -20.19
N VAL A 129 9.80 -8.37 -19.30
CA VAL A 129 9.41 -8.27 -17.88
C VAL A 129 8.01 -7.66 -17.75
N LEU A 130 7.73 -6.58 -18.48
CA LEU A 130 6.42 -5.93 -18.48
C LEU A 130 5.32 -6.87 -18.97
N ASP A 131 5.54 -7.62 -20.04
CA ASP A 131 4.57 -8.56 -20.63
C ASP A 131 4.35 -9.80 -19.77
N SER A 132 5.39 -10.24 -19.05
CA SER A 132 5.26 -11.36 -18.13
C SER A 132 4.49 -11.01 -16.85
N THR A 133 4.36 -9.71 -16.54
CA THR A 133 3.70 -9.23 -15.31
C THR A 133 2.19 -9.40 -15.41
N THR A 134 1.57 -9.88 -14.33
CA THR A 134 0.11 -10.00 -14.24
C THR A 134 -0.51 -8.64 -13.94
N TYR A 135 -1.52 -8.26 -14.73
CA TYR A 135 -2.28 -7.03 -14.54
C TYR A 135 -3.76 -7.32 -14.31
N PHE A 136 -4.45 -6.37 -13.67
CA PHE A 136 -5.88 -6.37 -13.44
C PHE A 136 -6.48 -4.99 -13.78
N PRO A 137 -7.80 -4.92 -14.03
CA PRO A 137 -8.70 -6.04 -14.38
C PRO A 137 -8.25 -6.80 -15.65
N GLU A 138 -8.78 -8.01 -15.88
CA GLU A 138 -8.33 -8.90 -16.96
C GLU A 138 -8.52 -8.31 -18.36
N ASP A 139 -9.60 -7.56 -18.58
CA ASP A 139 -9.94 -6.97 -19.89
C ASP A 139 -9.05 -5.76 -20.21
N GLU A 140 -8.89 -4.83 -19.24
CA GLU A 140 -8.14 -3.59 -19.45
C GLU A 140 -6.63 -3.71 -19.16
N GLN A 141 -6.19 -4.74 -18.42
CA GLN A 141 -4.79 -4.99 -18.02
C GLN A 141 -4.01 -3.75 -17.53
N LEU A 142 -4.66 -2.98 -16.65
CA LEU A 142 -4.20 -1.64 -16.31
C LEU A 142 -3.17 -1.61 -15.16
N PHE A 143 -3.47 -2.32 -14.08
CA PHE A 143 -2.76 -2.24 -12.81
C PHE A 143 -2.02 -3.54 -12.49
N SER A 144 -0.78 -3.47 -12.03
CA SER A 144 -0.01 -4.65 -11.67
C SER A 144 -0.54 -5.29 -10.38
N SER A 145 -0.88 -6.58 -10.43
CA SER A 145 -1.39 -7.32 -9.28
C SER A 145 -0.39 -7.39 -8.12
N ASN A 146 0.91 -7.34 -8.42
CA ASN A 146 1.98 -7.45 -7.43
C ASN A 146 2.83 -6.18 -7.31
N GLY A 147 2.43 -5.08 -7.96
CA GLY A 147 3.27 -3.90 -8.13
C GLY A 147 4.67 -4.29 -8.63
N CYS A 148 5.71 -3.75 -8.02
CA CYS A 148 7.10 -4.03 -8.41
C CYS A 148 7.76 -5.21 -7.68
N LYS A 149 7.02 -5.96 -6.84
CA LYS A 149 7.60 -7.00 -5.96
C LYS A 149 8.33 -8.11 -6.71
N THR A 150 7.86 -8.46 -7.92
CA THR A 150 8.40 -9.59 -8.70
C THR A 150 9.35 -9.17 -9.83
N VAL A 151 9.65 -7.88 -9.95
CA VAL A 151 10.47 -7.33 -11.03
C VAL A 151 11.88 -7.96 -11.03
N ALA A 152 12.55 -7.98 -9.88
CA ALA A 152 13.90 -8.54 -9.75
C ALA A 152 13.97 -10.01 -10.21
N SER A 153 13.05 -10.86 -9.73
CA SER A 153 13.01 -12.28 -10.13
C SER A 153 12.73 -12.48 -11.62
N ARG A 154 11.95 -11.58 -12.24
CA ARG A 154 11.61 -11.65 -13.66
C ARG A 154 12.77 -11.19 -14.53
N ILE A 155 13.49 -10.15 -14.12
CA ILE A 155 14.72 -9.72 -14.82
C ILE A 155 15.69 -10.89 -14.91
N THR A 156 15.97 -11.58 -13.80
CA THR A 156 16.86 -12.76 -13.79
C THR A 156 16.42 -13.87 -14.75
N PHE A 157 15.13 -13.99 -15.04
CA PHE A 157 14.61 -14.98 -15.99
C PHE A 157 14.83 -14.61 -17.46
N PHE A 158 14.89 -13.31 -17.79
CA PHE A 158 15.03 -12.80 -19.16
C PHE A 158 16.45 -12.29 -19.50
N LEU A 159 17.38 -12.35 -18.56
CA LEU A 159 18.80 -12.08 -18.77
C LEU A 159 19.54 -13.30 -19.31
#